data_AF-A0A1B5KWZ0-F1
#
_entry.id   AF-A0A1B5KWZ0-F1
#
_cell.length_a   1.000
_cell.length_b   1.000
_cell.length_c   1.000
_cell.angle_alpha   90.00
_cell.angle_beta   90.00
_cell.angle_gamma   90.00
#
_symmetry.space_group_name_H-M   'P 1'
#
loop_
_entity.id
_entity.type
_entity.pdbx_description
1 polymer ?
#
loop_
_entity_poly.entity_id
_entity_poly.type
_entity_poly.pdbx_seq_one_letter_code
_entity_poly.pdbx_strand_id
1 'polypeptide(L)'
;MAEREASKIVQKVRTKRVREARDEARKEIADYKATKEGEFKKFEAEHSKGNEAAEAEASKEADRQIKTIKEAGAKGQAGVVKNLLGAVFDVKPVAPLREGH
;
A
#
# COMPACT_ATOMS: atom_id res chain seq x y z
N MET A 1 -17.54 -59.49 42.52
CA MET A 1 -16.26 -58.85 42.12
C MET A 1 -16.23 -58.50 40.63
N ALA A 2 -16.75 -59.36 39.75
CA ALA A 2 -16.85 -59.12 38.30
C ALA A 2 -17.56 -57.80 37.90
N GLU A 3 -18.65 -57.44 38.58
CA GLU A 3 -19.42 -56.22 38.30
C GLU A 3 -18.62 -54.92 38.52
N ARG A 4 -17.72 -54.93 39.53
CA ARG A 4 -16.82 -53.79 39.80
C ARG A 4 -15.73 -53.64 38.74
N GLU A 5 -15.27 -54.74 38.16
CA GLU A 5 -14.29 -54.72 37.06
C GLU A 5 -14.92 -54.23 35.76
N ALA A 6 -16.12 -54.73 35.43
CA ALA A 6 -16.88 -54.28 34.27
C ALA A 6 -17.15 -52.76 34.34
N SER A 7 -17.58 -52.26 35.50
CA SER A 7 -17.82 -50.82 35.70
C SER A 7 -16.55 -49.97 35.54
N LYS A 8 -15.39 -50.45 36.05
CA LYS A 8 -14.09 -49.78 35.87
C LYS A 8 -13.65 -49.72 34.41
N ILE A 9 -13.90 -50.78 33.63
CA ILE A 9 -13.55 -50.83 32.21
C ILE A 9 -14.40 -49.81 31.42
N VAL A 10 -15.71 -49.77 31.66
CA VAL A 10 -16.62 -48.80 31.02
C VAL A 10 -16.22 -47.37 31.35
N GLN A 11 -15.89 -47.09 32.61
CA GLN A 11 -15.40 -45.76 33.01
C GLN A 11 -14.09 -45.40 32.28
N LYS A 12 -13.11 -46.30 32.23
CA LYS A 12 -11.85 -46.08 31.50
C LYS A 12 -12.08 -45.80 30.02
N VAL A 13 -12.98 -46.55 29.38
CA VAL A 13 -13.33 -46.35 27.96
C VAL A 13 -13.97 -44.97 27.76
N ARG A 14 -14.91 -44.57 28.63
CA ARG A 14 -15.55 -43.25 28.55
C ARG A 14 -14.50 -42.13 28.67
N THR A 15 -13.62 -42.21 29.67
CA THR A 15 -12.59 -41.20 29.89
C THR A 15 -11.58 -41.14 28.73
N LYS A 16 -11.22 -42.30 28.16
CA LYS A 16 -10.34 -42.38 26.98
C LYS A 16 -10.97 -41.70 25.77
N ARG A 17 -12.23 -42.02 25.44
CA ARG A 17 -12.95 -41.41 24.31
C ARG A 17 -13.10 -39.89 24.46
N VAL A 18 -13.40 -39.41 25.67
CA VAL A 18 -13.49 -37.96 25.94
C VAL A 18 -12.14 -37.27 25.75
N ARG A 19 -11.05 -37.92 26.15
CA ARG A 19 -9.70 -37.37 25.97
C ARG A 19 -9.31 -37.31 24.50
N GLU A 20 -9.51 -38.40 23.77
CA GLU A 20 -9.24 -38.50 22.33
C GLU A 20 -10.02 -37.43 21.56
N ALA A 21 -11.32 -37.27 21.82
CA ALA A 21 -12.14 -36.23 21.17
C ALA A 21 -11.65 -34.80 21.47
N ARG A 22 -11.15 -34.53 22.69
CA ARG A 22 -10.57 -33.22 23.02
C ARG A 22 -9.25 -32.98 22.32
N ASP A 23 -8.42 -34.01 22.22
CA ASP A 23 -7.10 -33.90 21.57
C ASP A 23 -7.26 -33.74 20.05
N GLU A 24 -8.21 -34.45 19.42
CA GLU A 24 -8.58 -34.28 18.02
C GLU A 24 -9.13 -32.87 17.73
N ALA A 25 -10.08 -32.38 18.53
CA ALA A 25 -10.62 -31.03 18.37
C ALA A 25 -9.53 -29.95 18.53
N ARG A 26 -8.60 -30.15 19.47
CA ARG A 26 -7.45 -29.24 19.63
C ARG A 26 -6.55 -29.23 18.41
N LYS A 27 -6.32 -30.41 17.82
CA LYS A 27 -5.50 -30.56 16.62
C LYS A 27 -6.16 -29.87 15.42
N GLU A 28 -7.44 -30.11 15.18
CA GLU A 28 -8.19 -29.45 14.10
C GLU A 28 -8.20 -27.92 14.26
N ILE A 29 -8.37 -27.40 15.48
CA ILE A 29 -8.30 -25.96 15.73
C ILE A 29 -6.90 -25.40 15.41
N ALA A 30 -5.84 -26.13 15.78
CA ALA A 30 -4.48 -25.73 15.49
C ALA A 30 -4.21 -25.73 13.98
N ASP A 31 -4.62 -26.78 13.27
CA ASP A 31 -4.46 -26.92 11.83
C ASP A 31 -5.26 -25.85 11.07
N TYR A 32 -6.48 -25.55 11.51
CA TYR A 32 -7.30 -24.49 10.94
C TYR A 32 -6.65 -23.11 11.15
N LYS A 33 -6.14 -22.83 12.35
CA LYS A 33 -5.41 -21.58 12.63
C LYS A 33 -4.17 -21.46 11.76
N ALA A 34 -3.36 -22.52 11.66
CA ALA A 34 -2.16 -22.53 10.85
C ALA A 34 -2.48 -22.30 9.36
N THR A 35 -3.55 -22.93 8.86
CA THR A 35 -4.02 -22.75 7.49
C THR A 35 -4.46 -21.30 7.26
N LYS A 36 -5.30 -20.75 8.15
CA LYS A 36 -5.79 -19.37 8.03
C LYS A 36 -4.69 -18.33 8.13
N GLU A 37 -3.70 -18.56 9.00
CA GLU A 37 -2.56 -17.67 9.11
C GLU A 37 -1.64 -17.75 7.88
N GLY A 38 -1.50 -18.95 7.29
CA GLY A 38 -0.81 -19.14 6.01
C GLY A 38 -1.52 -18.44 4.85
N GLU A 39 -2.85 -18.56 4.75
CA GLU A 39 -3.67 -17.82 3.78
C GLU A 39 -3.55 -16.32 3.97
N PHE A 40 -3.62 -15.84 5.22
CA PHE A 40 -3.47 -14.42 5.53
C PHE A 40 -2.10 -13.89 5.13
N LYS A 41 -1.00 -14.59 5.46
CA LYS A 41 0.35 -14.19 5.07
C LYS A 41 0.55 -14.19 3.55
N LYS A 42 -0.02 -15.16 2.83
CA LYS A 42 0.01 -15.17 1.36
C LYS A 42 -0.75 -13.99 0.77
N PHE A 43 -1.96 -13.74 1.28
CA PHE A 43 -2.76 -12.59 0.89
C PHE A 43 -2.01 -11.28 1.19
N GLU A 44 -1.42 -11.14 2.36
CA GLU A 44 -0.61 -9.98 2.71
C GLU A 44 0.58 -9.83 1.76
N ALA A 45 1.31 -10.90 1.43
CA ALA A 45 2.44 -10.83 0.52
C ALA A 45 2.05 -10.51 -0.94
N GLU A 46 0.92 -11.03 -1.41
CA GLU A 46 0.39 -10.78 -2.75
C GLU A 46 -0.20 -9.36 -2.88
N HIS A 47 -0.87 -8.88 -1.83
CA HIS A 47 -1.53 -7.58 -1.82
C HIS A 47 -0.67 -6.42 -1.27
N SER A 48 0.34 -6.70 -0.45
CA SER A 48 1.32 -5.70 0.01
C SER A 48 2.16 -5.17 -1.15
N LYS A 49 2.38 -5.97 -2.20
CA LYS A 49 3.01 -5.54 -3.46
C LYS A 49 2.11 -4.73 -4.38
N GLY A 50 0.82 -4.60 -4.04
CA GLY A 50 -0.15 -3.89 -4.87
C GLY A 50 0.21 -2.41 -5.09
N ASN A 51 0.90 -1.78 -4.14
CA ASN A 51 1.30 -0.39 -4.26
C ASN A 51 2.65 -0.19 -4.94
N GLU A 52 3.58 -1.15 -4.85
CA GLU A 52 4.92 -0.99 -5.43
C GLU A 52 4.89 -0.85 -6.95
N ALA A 53 4.07 -1.65 -7.64
CA ALA A 53 3.93 -1.55 -9.09
C ALA A 53 3.28 -0.22 -9.51
N ALA A 54 2.23 0.20 -8.79
CA ALA A 54 1.55 1.46 -9.04
C ALA A 54 2.46 2.67 -8.75
N GLU A 55 3.23 2.65 -7.66
CA GLU A 55 4.21 3.68 -7.31
C GLU A 55 5.37 3.74 -8.31
N ALA A 56 5.87 2.59 -8.76
CA ALA A 56 6.92 2.54 -9.76
C ALA A 56 6.45 3.07 -11.13
N GLU A 57 5.21 2.78 -11.51
CA GLU A 57 4.61 3.29 -12.74
C GLU A 57 4.31 4.79 -12.67
N ALA A 58 3.75 5.25 -11.54
CA ALA A 58 3.54 6.67 -11.28
C ALA A 58 4.87 7.45 -11.27
N SER A 59 5.93 6.90 -10.67
CA SER A 59 7.25 7.53 -10.64
C SER A 59 7.85 7.65 -12.06
N LYS A 60 7.76 6.58 -12.87
CA LYS A 60 8.21 6.61 -14.26
C LYS A 60 7.48 7.65 -15.09
N GLU A 61 6.17 7.78 -14.89
CA GLU A 61 5.37 8.78 -15.60
C GLU A 61 5.71 10.21 -15.13
N ALA A 62 5.88 10.41 -13.83
CA ALA A 62 6.33 11.69 -13.29
C ALA A 62 7.70 12.11 -13.87
N ASP A 63 8.66 11.17 -13.95
CA ASP A 63 9.97 11.44 -14.54
C ASP A 63 9.88 11.84 -16.03
N ARG A 64 8.99 11.18 -16.79
CA ARG A 64 8.73 11.54 -18.20
C ARG A 64 8.15 12.95 -18.32
N GLN A 65 7.19 13.29 -17.46
CA GLN A 65 6.58 14.62 -17.45
C GLN A 65 7.59 15.69 -17.06
N ILE A 66 8.41 15.45 -16.03
CA ILE A 66 9.51 16.36 -15.64
C ILE A 66 10.47 16.58 -16.81
N LYS A 67 10.85 15.51 -17.51
CA LYS A 67 11.72 15.63 -18.69
C LYS A 67 11.08 16.47 -19.79
N THR A 68 9.80 16.24 -20.06
CA THR A 68 9.03 16.99 -21.06
C THR A 68 8.96 18.48 -20.71
N ILE A 69 8.68 18.82 -19.44
CA ILE A 69 8.65 20.19 -18.94
C ILE A 69 10.02 20.86 -19.10
N LYS A 70 11.11 20.16 -18.75
CA LYS A 70 12.47 20.68 -18.92
C LYS A 70 12.80 20.97 -20.38
N GLU A 71 12.46 20.06 -21.29
CA GLU A 71 12.68 20.24 -22.72
C GLU A 71 11.85 21.40 -23.29
N ALA A 72 10.58 21.51 -22.91
CA ALA A 72 9.72 22.62 -23.30
C ALA A 72 10.24 23.97 -22.77
N GLY A 73 10.66 24.00 -21.50
CA GLY A 73 11.27 25.17 -20.87
C GLY A 73 12.55 25.60 -21.59
N ALA A 74 13.44 24.67 -21.91
CA ALA A 74 14.67 24.96 -22.66
C ALA A 74 14.38 25.54 -24.06
N LYS A 75 13.38 25.00 -24.78
CA LYS A 75 12.95 25.53 -26.09
C LYS A 75 12.39 26.95 -25.98
N GLY A 76 11.63 27.24 -24.93
CA GLY A 76 11.01 28.57 -24.71
C GLY A 76 11.94 29.62 -24.09
N GLN A 77 13.03 29.19 -23.45
CA GLN A 77 13.88 30.05 -22.63
C GLN A 77 14.42 31.27 -23.39
N ALA A 78 14.95 31.07 -24.60
CA ALA A 78 15.51 32.17 -25.39
C ALA A 78 14.45 33.22 -25.75
N GLY A 79 13.22 32.80 -26.07
CA GLY A 79 12.11 33.70 -26.38
C GLY A 79 11.65 34.49 -25.15
N VAL A 80 11.54 33.83 -24.00
CA VAL A 80 11.16 34.48 -22.74
C VAL A 80 12.20 35.52 -22.33
N VAL A 81 13.49 35.17 -22.39
CA VAL A 81 14.59 36.10 -22.07
C VAL A 81 14.57 37.31 -23.00
N LYS A 82 14.39 37.09 -24.31
CA LYS A 82 14.29 38.18 -25.29
C LYS A 82 13.11 39.11 -24.97
N ASN A 83 11.94 38.56 -24.66
CA ASN A 83 10.76 39.36 -24.33
C ASN A 83 10.94 40.13 -23.02
N LEU A 84 11.53 39.52 -22.00
CA LEU A 84 11.80 40.18 -20.72
C LEU A 84 12.77 41.34 -20.89
N LEU A 85 13.89 41.14 -21.61
CA LEU A 85 14.84 42.20 -21.91
C LEU A 85 14.20 43.30 -22.74
N GLY A 86 13.41 42.95 -23.77
CA GLY A 86 12.68 43.92 -24.59
C GLY A 86 11.75 44.80 -23.75
N ALA A 87 10.98 44.20 -22.83
CA ALA A 87 10.09 44.95 -21.95
C ALA A 87 10.84 45.85 -20.95
N VAL A 88 12.02 45.43 -20.48
CA VAL A 88 12.86 46.25 -19.58
C VAL A 88 13.47 47.44 -20.31
N PHE A 89 13.89 47.27 -21.58
CA PHE A 89 14.54 48.33 -22.35
C PHE A 89 13.55 49.22 -23.14
N ASP A 90 12.33 48.77 -23.42
CA ASP A 90 11.27 49.57 -24.05
C ASP A 90 10.59 50.47 -23.00
N VAL A 91 11.32 51.47 -22.53
CA VAL A 91 10.80 52.48 -21.61
C VAL A 91 9.79 53.34 -22.35
N LYS A 92 8.51 53.20 -22.01
CA LYS A 92 7.41 54.06 -22.45
C LYS A 92 7.09 55.08 -21.36
N PRO A 93 7.76 56.24 -21.35
CA PRO A 93 7.50 57.27 -20.34
C PRO A 93 6.08 57.78 -20.54
N VAL A 94 5.27 57.67 -19.49
CA VAL A 94 3.97 58.32 -19.41
C VAL A 94 4.15 59.58 -18.59
N ALA A 95 3.75 60.73 -19.14
CA ALA A 95 3.76 61.97 -18.39
C ALA A 95 2.85 61.81 -17.16
N PRO A 96 3.31 62.17 -15.94
CA PRO A 96 2.46 62.11 -14.77
C PRO A 96 1.21 62.95 -15.03
N LEU A 97 0.03 62.39 -14.72
CA LEU A 97 -1.22 63.12 -14.83
C LEU A 97 -1.08 64.38 -13.97
N ARG A 98 -1.08 65.56 -14.61
CA ARG A 98 -1.23 66.82 -13.87
C ARG A 98 -2.64 66.82 -13.32
N GLU A 99 -2.79 66.47 -12.05
CA GLU A 99 -3.94 66.93 -11.27
C GLU A 99 -3.81 68.45 -11.21
N GLY A 100 -4.64 69.12 -12.00
CA GLY A 100 -4.73 70.57 -12.02
C GLY A 100 -5.22 71.08 -10.67
N HIS A 101 -4.56 72.14 -10.21
CA HIS A 101 -5.10 73.07 -9.23
C HIS A 101 -6.35 73.76 -9.77
#